data_AF-A0A1X1MXX5-F1
#
_entry.id   AF-A0A1X1MXX5-F1
#
_cell.length_a   1.000
_cell.length_b   1.000
_cell.length_c   1.000
_cell.angle_alpha   90.00
_cell.angle_beta   90.00
_cell.angle_gamma   90.00
#
_symmetry.space_group_name_H-M   'P 1'
#
loop_
_entity.id
_entity.type
_entity.pdbx_description
1 polymer ?
#
loop_
_entity_poly.entity_id
_entity_poly.type
_entity_poly.pdbx_seq_one_letter_code
_entity_poly.pdbx_strand_id
1 'polypeptide(L)' 'MEVTLILHTSNLIIKHKADLLNLAEELENVSKACKIMSVSIDTSYRYQQLNAI' A
#
# COMPACT_ATOMS: atom_id res chain seq x y z
N MET A 1 6.12 21.17 -1.88
CA MET A 1 5.96 19.99 -1.00
C MET A 1 4.59 19.32 -1.19
N GLU A 2 3.48 20.05 -1.30
CA GLU A 2 2.13 19.46 -1.47
C GLU A 2 1.94 18.66 -2.78
N VAL A 3 2.40 19.19 -3.92
CA VAL A 3 2.25 18.53 -5.23
C VAL A 3 2.97 17.18 -5.30
N THR A 4 4.16 17.08 -4.67
CA THR A 4 4.92 15.83 -4.58
C THR A 4 4.19 14.78 -3.73
N LEU A 5 3.53 15.21 -2.66
CA LEU A 5 2.79 14.33 -1.74
C LEU A 5 1.52 13.79 -2.41
N ILE A 6 0.82 14.61 -3.20
CA ILE A 6 -0.36 14.21 -3.99
C ILE A 6 0.03 13.21 -5.09
N LEU A 7 1.11 13.48 -5.83
CA LEU A 7 1.61 12.56 -6.86
C LEU A 7 2.12 11.25 -6.26
N HIS A 8 2.79 11.30 -5.10
CA HIS A 8 3.23 10.11 -4.39
C HIS A 8 2.03 9.27 -3.92
N THR A 9 1.01 9.91 -3.36
CA THR A 9 -0.21 9.25 -2.86
C THR A 9 -1.00 8.59 -3.98
N SER A 10 -1.21 9.26 -5.11
CA SER A 10 -1.93 8.69 -6.27
C SER A 10 -1.22 7.46 -6.84
N ASN A 11 0.11 7.51 -7.00
CA ASN A 11 0.89 6.36 -7.47
C ASN A 11 0.86 5.20 -6.47
N LEU A 12 0.94 5.50 -5.17
CA LEU A 12 0.85 4.50 -4.10
C LEU A 12 -0.54 3.83 -4.06
N ILE A 13 -1.61 4.60 -4.25
CA ILE A 13 -2.99 4.08 -4.29
C ILE A 13 -3.19 3.12 -5.47
N ILE A 14 -2.70 3.50 -6.66
CA ILE A 14 -2.81 2.65 -7.85
C ILE A 14 -2.01 1.36 -7.65
N LYS A 15 -0.77 1.47 -7.14
CA LYS A 15 0.08 0.32 -6.85
C LYS A 15 -0.55 -0.60 -5.79
N HIS A 16 -1.00 -0.07 -4.65
CA HIS A 16 -1.65 -0.89 -3.61
C HIS A 16 -2.91 -1.60 -4.11
N LYS A 17 -3.69 -0.98 -5.00
CA LYS A 17 -4.85 -1.63 -5.62
C LYS A 17 -4.44 -2.79 -6.53
N ALA A 18 -3.39 -2.62 -7.33
CA ALA A 18 -2.84 -3.68 -8.18
C ALA A 18 -2.25 -4.83 -7.34
N ASP A 19 -1.44 -4.50 -6.33
CA ASP A 19 -0.84 -5.47 -5.42
C ASP A 19 -1.92 -6.26 -4.65
N LEU A 20 -3.04 -5.62 -4.29
CA LEU A 20 -4.17 -6.28 -3.63
C LEU A 20 -4.87 -7.28 -4.53
N LEU A 21 -5.06 -6.95 -5.80
CA LEU A 21 -5.68 -7.86 -6.78
C LEU A 21 -4.80 -9.08 -7.01
N ASN A 22 -3.49 -8.89 -7.20
CA ASN A 22 -2.54 -9.99 -7.36
C ASN A 22 -2.52 -10.89 -6.11
N LEU A 23 -2.49 -10.29 -4.92
CA LEU A 23 -2.49 -11.06 -3.68
C LEU A 23 -3.83 -11.79 -3.44
N ALA A 24 -4.95 -11.21 -3.87
CA ALA A 24 -6.24 -11.87 -3.80
C ALA A 24 -6.34 -13.06 -4.76
N GLU A 25 -5.70 -12.98 -5.92
CA GLU A 25 -5.56 -14.08 -6.88
C GLU A 25 -4.66 -15.19 -6.31
N GLU A 26 -3.48 -14.85 -5.78
CA GLU A 26 -2.55 -15.82 -5.18
C GLU A 26 -3.14 -16.55 -3.96
N LEU A 27 -3.95 -15.87 -3.17
CA LEU A 27 -4.55 -16.43 -1.95
C LEU A 27 -5.95 -17.03 -2.17
N GLU A 28 -6.51 -16.87 -3.37
CA GLU A 28 -7.91 -17.14 -3.70
C GLU A 28 -8.91 -16.56 -2.67
N ASN A 29 -8.51 -15.49 -1.97
CA ASN A 29 -9.24 -14.97 -0.81
C ASN A 29 -8.97 -13.48 -0.61
N VAL A 30 -9.96 -12.69 -1.01
CA VAL A 30 -9.92 -11.22 -0.91
C VAL A 30 -9.78 -10.75 0.54
N SER A 31 -10.41 -11.43 1.51
CA SER A 31 -10.37 -11.01 2.92
C SER A 31 -8.98 -11.18 3.54
N LYS A 32 -8.30 -12.29 3.24
CA LYS A 32 -6.91 -12.51 3.67
C LYS A 32 -5.95 -11.53 2.99
N ALA A 33 -6.12 -11.31 1.68
CA ALA A 33 -5.32 -10.34 0.94
C ALA A 33 -5.48 -8.92 1.50
N CYS A 34 -6.71 -8.47 1.78
CA CYS A 34 -6.97 -7.17 2.40
C CYS A 34 -6.30 -7.00 3.78
N LYS A 35 -6.26 -8.08 4.58
CA LYS A 35 -5.65 -8.06 5.92
C LYS A 35 -4.13 -7.93 5.84
N ILE A 36 -3.49 -8.67 4.93
CA ILE A 36 -2.04 -8.58 4.69
C ILE A 36 -1.68 -7.21 4.10
N MET A 37 -2.45 -6.74 3.11
CA MET A 37 -2.22 -5.44 2.48
C MET A 37 -2.35 -4.31 3.48
N SER A 38 -3.38 -4.30 4.35
CA SER A 38 -3.50 -3.27 5.40
C SER A 38 -2.27 -3.24 6.32
N VAL A 39 -1.78 -4.41 6.77
CA VAL A 39 -0.57 -4.50 7.59
C VAL A 39 0.66 -3.99 6.83
N SER A 40 0.79 -4.32 5.56
CA SER A 40 1.92 -3.90 4.71
C SER A 40 1.90 -2.39 4.41
N ILE A 41 0.71 -1.81 4.23
CA ILE A 41 0.52 -0.37 4.04
C ILE A 41 0.91 0.39 5.31
N ASP A 42 0.37 0.00 6.47
CA ASP A 42 0.66 0.63 7.76
C ASP A 42 2.16 0.55 8.10
N THR A 43 2.78 -0.61 7.89
CA THR A 43 4.21 -0.78 8.14
C THR A 43 5.06 0.02 7.16
N SER A 44 4.75 -0.03 5.86
CA SER A 44 5.45 0.77 4.83
C SER A 44 5.39 2.27 5.14
N TYR A 45 4.20 2.79 5.49
CA TYR A 45 4.04 4.19 5.85
C TYR A 45 4.85 4.56 7.11
N ARG A 46 4.81 3.71 8.13
CA ARG A 46 5.62 3.91 9.35
C ARG A 46 7.11 3.87 9.07
N TYR A 47 7.59 2.96 8.22
CA TYR A 47 8.98 2.92 7.78
C TYR A 47 9.38 4.17 6.98
N GLN A 48 8.52 4.66 6.09
CA GLN A 48 8.75 5.90 5.35
C GLN A 48 8.81 7.10 6.30
N GLN A 49 7.93 7.19 7.29
CA GLN A 49 7.97 8.24 8.30
C GLN A 49 9.23 8.16 9.16
N LEU A 50 9.68 6.96 9.53
CA LEU A 50 10.92 6.75 10.29
C LEU A 50 12.18 7.11 9.47
N ASN A 51 12.18 6.84 8.16
CA ASN A 51 13.26 7.22 7.25
C ASN A 51 13.22 8.68 6.78
N ALA A 52 12.17 9.43 7.13
CA ALA A 52 12.01 10.84 6.78
C ALA A 52 12.50 11.81 7.86
N ILE A 53 13.22 11.30 8.89
CA ILE A 53 13.84 12.06 9.99
C ILE A 53 15.32 12.28 9.70
#